data_AF-A0A930ZMR7-F1
#
_entry.id   AF-A0A930ZMR7-F1
#
_cell.length_a   1.000
_cell.length_b   1.000
_cell.length_c   1.000
_cell.angle_alpha   90.00
_cell.angle_beta   90.00
_cell.angle_gamma   90.00
#
_symmetry.space_group_name_H-M   'P 1'
#
loop_
_entity.id
_entity.type
_entity.pdbx_description
1 polymer ?
#
loop_
_entity_poly.entity_id
_entity_poly.type
_entity_poly.pdbx_seq_one_letter_code
_entity_poly.pdbx_strand_id
1 'polypeptide(L)'
;MRRTTITGKGQITIPAEIREQYKLKNGDVLEFIPSGEELKIRLIRRHGVSELRGLLKSDKHFLSQEEERKVAARVLAEKYR
;
A
#
# COMPACT_ATOMS: atom_id res chain seq x y z
N MET A 1 21.01 0.03 21.84
CA MET A 1 19.76 0.80 22.11
C MET A 1 19.86 2.15 21.44
N ARG A 2 18.82 2.59 20.73
CA ARG A 2 18.71 3.96 20.19
C ARG A 2 17.55 4.66 20.86
N ARG A 3 17.75 5.92 21.25
CA ARG A 3 16.74 6.76 21.89
C ARG A 3 16.55 8.02 21.06
N THR A 4 15.31 8.45 20.90
CA THR A 4 14.96 9.77 20.40
C THR A 4 14.10 10.45 21.46
N THR A 5 14.15 11.77 21.50
CA THR A 5 13.26 12.58 22.33
C THR A 5 12.10 13.07 21.47
N ILE A 6 10.96 13.33 22.11
CA ILE A 6 9.82 13.99 21.49
C ILE A 6 10.17 15.48 21.31
N THR A 7 9.98 16.03 20.12
CA THR A 7 10.21 17.46 19.86
C THR A 7 9.13 18.31 20.55
N GLY A 8 9.32 19.64 20.63
CA GLY A 8 8.31 20.54 21.20
C GLY A 8 6.93 20.50 20.51
N LYS A 9 6.84 19.93 19.30
CA LYS A 9 5.59 19.73 18.55
C LYS A 9 5.00 18.33 18.69
N GLY A 10 5.55 17.48 19.57
CA GLY A 10 5.05 16.11 19.75
C GLY A 10 5.55 15.11 18.70
N GLN A 11 6.59 15.44 17.93
CA GLN A 11 7.12 14.55 16.88
C GLN A 11 8.26 13.67 17.41
N ILE A 12 8.37 12.45 16.91
CA ILE A 12 9.53 11.58 17.12
C ILE A 12 10.40 11.52 15.85
N THR A 13 11.71 11.61 16.02
CA THR A 13 12.65 11.49 14.90
C THR A 13 13.11 10.04 14.78
N ILE A 14 12.95 9.45 13.60
CA ILE A 14 13.46 8.11 13.33
C ILE A 14 14.94 8.19 12.94
N PRO A 15 15.87 7.57 13.69
CA PRO A 15 17.30 7.59 13.38
C PRO A 15 17.61 7.05 11.98
N ALA A 16 18.64 7.58 11.32
CA ALA A 16 18.99 7.25 9.93
C ALA A 16 19.09 5.74 9.67
N GLU A 17 19.76 5.02 10.57
CA GLU A 17 19.95 3.57 10.45
C GLU A 17 18.63 2.77 10.51
N ILE A 18 17.65 3.22 11.29
CA ILE A 18 16.32 2.60 11.31
C ILE A 18 15.58 2.91 10.01
N ARG A 19 15.71 4.14 9.48
CA ARG A 19 15.13 4.48 8.18
C ARG A 19 15.71 3.61 7.06
N GLU A 20 17.01 3.38 7.06
CA GLU A 20 17.68 2.54 6.06
C GLU A 20 17.28 1.07 6.19
N GLN A 21 17.32 0.52 7.41
CA GLN A 21 16.96 -0.87 7.69
C GLN A 21 15.54 -1.21 7.22
N TYR A 22 14.58 -0.32 7.46
CA TYR A 22 13.18 -0.52 7.08
C TYR A 22 12.81 0.12 5.73
N LYS A 23 13.78 0.73 5.04
CA LYS A 23 13.61 1.45 3.76
C LYS A 23 12.49 2.49 3.82
N LEU A 24 12.40 3.21 4.93
CA LEU A 24 11.39 4.23 5.16
C LEU A 24 11.62 5.42 4.24
N LYS A 25 10.54 5.93 3.66
CA LYS A 25 10.53 7.09 2.76
C LYS A 25 9.61 8.17 3.28
N ASN A 26 9.83 9.39 2.81
CA ASN A 26 8.91 10.49 3.07
C ASN A 26 7.51 10.13 2.53
N GLY A 27 6.48 10.31 3.36
CA GLY A 27 5.10 9.95 3.03
C GLY A 27 4.68 8.55 3.48
N ASP A 28 5.61 7.72 3.96
CA ASP A 28 5.25 6.46 4.62
C ASP A 28 4.37 6.72 5.84
N VAL A 29 3.34 5.88 6.00
CA VAL A 29 2.41 5.97 7.13
C VAL A 29 2.83 4.96 8.17
N LEU A 30 2.91 5.42 9.42
CA LEU A 30 3.22 4.57 10.57
C LEU A 30 1.98 4.50 11.46
N GLU A 31 1.66 3.27 11.87
CA GLU A 31 0.61 2.99 12.83
C GLU A 31 1.23 2.69 14.19
N PHE A 32 0.70 3.36 15.21
CA PHE A 32 1.10 3.17 16.59
C PHE A 32 0.16 2.18 17.25
N ILE A 33 0.71 1.07 17.75
CA ILE A 33 -0.03 -0.02 18.35
C ILE A 33 0.41 -0.11 19.82
N PRO A 34 -0.46 0.28 20.78
CA PRO A 34 -0.19 0.07 22.19
C PRO A 34 0.02 -1.41 22.50
N SER A 35 1.02 -1.74 23.31
CA SER A 35 1.38 -3.11 23.67
C SER A 35 1.83 -3.15 25.14
N GLY A 36 0.89 -2.93 26.06
CA GLY A 36 1.18 -2.83 27.49
C GLY A 36 2.02 -1.59 27.79
N GLU A 37 3.20 -1.80 28.37
CA GLU A 37 4.18 -0.73 28.63
C GLU A 37 5.00 -0.34 27.39
N GLU A 38 4.87 -1.09 26.29
CA GLU A 38 5.56 -0.83 25.05
C GLU A 38 4.66 -0.18 24.01
N LEU A 39 5.27 0.61 23.13
CA LEU A 39 4.64 1.13 21.92
C LEU A 39 5.25 0.45 20.70
N LYS A 40 4.44 -0.32 19.98
CA LYS A 40 4.85 -0.93 18.71
C LYS A 40 4.53 0.02 17.58
N ILE A 41 5.42 0.08 16.59
CA ILE A 41 5.22 0.88 15.39
C ILE A 41 5.18 -0.06 14.20
N ARG A 42 4.11 0.00 13.42
CA ARG A 42 3.94 -0.78 12.19
C ARG A 42 3.96 0.13 10.98
N LEU A 43 4.77 -0.23 9.98
CA LEU A 43 4.78 0.46 8.70
C LEU A 43 3.54 0.05 7.88
N ILE A 44 2.71 1.03 7.52
CA ILE A 44 1.63 0.87 6.56
C ILE A 44 2.15 1.35 5.20
N ARG A 45 2.53 0.41 4.34
CA ARG A 45 2.89 0.71 2.96
C ARG A 45 1.63 1.10 2.20
N ARG A 46 1.56 2.35 1.75
CA ARG A 46 0.56 2.77 0.78
C ARG A 46 1.15 2.52 -0.60
N HIS A 47 0.67 1.48 -1.26
CA HIS A 47 0.98 1.25 -2.66
C HIS A 47 0.20 2.26 -3.51
N GLY A 48 0.91 3.04 -4.32
CA GLY A 48 0.27 3.90 -5.31
C GLY A 48 -0.43 3.08 -6.38
N VAL A 49 -1.52 3.60 -6.97
CA VAL A 49 -2.19 2.94 -8.11
C VAL A 49 -1.21 2.73 -9.28
N SER A 50 -0.21 3.60 -9.42
CA SER A 50 0.88 3.46 -10.39
C SER A 50 1.73 2.20 -10.18
N GLU A 51 1.91 1.73 -8.94
CA GLU A 51 2.63 0.48 -8.65
C GLU A 51 1.84 -0.75 -9.12
N LEU A 52 0.52 -0.62 -9.30
CA LEU A 52 -0.33 -1.68 -9.82
C LEU A 52 -0.25 -1.80 -11.35
N ARG A 53 0.28 -0.79 -12.03
CA ARG A 53 0.35 -0.76 -13.49
C ARG A 53 1.25 -1.88 -14.00
N GLY A 54 0.67 -2.77 -14.79
CA GLY A 54 1.40 -3.89 -15.42
C GLY A 54 1.61 -5.11 -14.52
N LEU A 55 1.04 -5.15 -13.31
CA LEU A 55 0.99 -6.37 -12.49
C LEU A 55 0.15 -7.47 -13.15
N LEU A 56 -0.97 -7.08 -13.77
CA LEU A 56 -1.82 -7.98 -14.53
C LEU A 56 -1.30 -8.07 -15.97
N LYS A 57 -0.44 -9.06 -16.23
CA LYS A 57 -0.02 -9.41 -17.58
C LYS A 57 -1.13 -10.22 -18.26
N SER A 58 -1.45 -9.87 -19.50
CA SER A 58 -2.40 -10.59 -20.34
C SER A 58 -1.84 -10.66 -21.74
N ASP A 59 -1.84 -11.86 -22.32
CA ASP A 59 -1.51 -12.06 -23.73
C ASP A 59 -2.70 -11.76 -24.65
N LYS A 60 -3.89 -11.49 -24.07
CA LYS A 60 -5.09 -11.10 -24.82
C LYS A 60 -4.98 -9.64 -25.23
N HIS A 61 -5.22 -9.40 -26.51
CA HIS A 61 -5.35 -8.06 -27.06
C HIS A 61 -6.57 -7.36 -26.46
N PHE A 62 -6.36 -6.15 -25.97
CA PHE A 62 -7.45 -5.29 -25.51
C PHE A 62 -8.20 -4.74 -26.72
N LEU A 63 -9.50 -5.06 -26.82
CA LEU A 63 -10.37 -4.57 -27.89
C LEU A 63 -10.74 -3.09 -27.64
N SER A 64 -11.86 -2.89 -26.95
CA SER A 64 -12.35 -1.59 -26.48
C SER A 64 -13.15 -1.79 -25.20
N GLN A 65 -13.32 -0.74 -24.39
CA GLN A 65 -14.12 -0.85 -23.17
C GLN A 65 -15.57 -1.28 -23.45
N GLU A 66 -16.14 -0.83 -24.57
CA GLU A 66 -17.52 -1.15 -24.91
C GLU A 66 -17.70 -2.61 -25.32
N GLU A 67 -16.79 -3.15 -26.13
CA GLU A 67 -16.82 -4.54 -26.56
C GLU A 67 -16.56 -5.51 -25.40
N GLU A 68 -15.57 -5.23 -24.56
CA GLU A 68 -15.30 -6.00 -23.34
C GLU A 68 -16.54 -6.05 -22.42
N ARG A 69 -17.24 -4.92 -22.26
CA ARG A 69 -18.50 -4.86 -21.48
C ARG A 69 -19.59 -5.72 -22.10
N LYS A 70 -19.77 -5.70 -23.42
CA LYS A 70 -20.76 -6.55 -24.12
C LYS A 70 -20.46 -8.03 -23.93
N VAL A 71 -19.19 -8.42 -24.07
CA VAL A 71 -18.74 -9.81 -23.85
C VAL A 71 -18.99 -10.23 -22.41
N ALA A 72 -18.59 -9.42 -21.43
CA ALA A 72 -18.80 -9.70 -20.01
C ALA A 72 -20.29 -9.85 -19.67
N ALA A 73 -21.15 -8.97 -20.18
CA ALA A 73 -22.60 -9.04 -19.97
C ALA A 73 -23.21 -10.33 -20.52
N ARG A 74 -22.80 -10.75 -21.73
CA ARG A 74 -23.25 -12.03 -22.33
C ARG A 74 -22.84 -13.23 -21.47
N VAL A 75 -21.57 -13.30 -21.07
CA VAL A 75 -21.04 -14.40 -20.26
C VAL A 75 -21.75 -14.47 -18.90
N LEU A 76 -22.02 -13.32 -18.27
CA LEU A 76 -22.77 -13.28 -17.01
C LEU A 76 -24.21 -13.75 -17.19
N ALA A 77 -24.89 -13.34 -18.26
CA ALA A 77 -26.26 -13.75 -18.54
C ALA A 77 -26.39 -15.26 -18.78
N GLU A 78 -25.40 -15.88 -19.42
CA GLU A 78 -25.34 -17.34 -19.61
C GLU A 78 -25.04 -18.09 -18.31
N LYS A 79 -24.20 -17.51 -17.44
CA LYS A 79 -23.79 -18.14 -16.18
C LYS A 79 -24.91 -18.16 -15.12
N TYR A 80 -25.77 -17.14 -15.11
CA TYR A 80 -26.86 -16.97 -14.13
C TYR A 80 -28.25 -17.20 -14.72
N ARG A 81 -28.33 -17.90 -15.86
CA ARG A 81 -29.57 -18.42 -16.43
C ARG A 81 -29.91 -19.78 -15.85
#